data_AF-A0A7X8HK14-F1
#
_entry.id   AF-A0A7X8HK14-F1
#
_cell.length_a   1.000
_cell.length_b   1.000
_cell.length_c   1.000
_cell.angle_alpha   90.00
_cell.angle_beta   90.00
_cell.angle_gamma   90.00
#
_symmetry.space_group_name_H-M   'P 1'
#
loop_
_entity.id
_entity.type
_entity.pdbx_description
1 polymer ?
#
loop_
_entity_poly.entity_id
_entity_poly.type
_entity_poly.pdbx_seq_one_letter_code
_entity_poly.pdbx_strand_id
1 'polypeptide(L)'
;MDSIYNVKAFLEGCVGAPYVYGATGRKCTPDYRRARMAQYPKYADSIKKYCPVLSGASNNCNTCKYKDKPAFDCAQLVRRAYQQADISLPSGASSQWLKGDWLEKGRVNINTKNTFCAVFRSGGSPMKHVGISLGNGYVIDARGHRAGVIKSRFESYPWTHYAIPSGLNKEENIIDIKIFQNMLIKAGYPLKKYGADGKFGSETRLAMQSYQQAVGLEISDIPNIETINSLKEDVKPLAVRIRDIEDRLLNIEETINKGAIA
;
A
#
# COMPACT_ATOMS: atom_id res chain seq x y z
N MET A 1 -7.18 13.59 5.67
CA MET A 1 -7.27 12.51 4.66
C MET A 1 -6.21 11.49 5.03
N ASP A 2 -6.56 10.22 5.20
CA ASP A 2 -5.70 9.20 5.80
C ASP A 2 -4.38 9.02 5.00
N SER A 3 -3.25 9.21 5.69
CA SER A 3 -1.91 9.16 5.12
C SER A 3 -1.60 7.79 4.49
N ILE A 4 -2.05 6.69 5.09
CA ILE A 4 -1.81 5.32 4.62
C ILE A 4 -2.67 5.02 3.40
N TYR A 5 -3.90 5.53 3.37
CA TYR A 5 -4.79 5.38 2.23
C TYR A 5 -4.14 5.91 0.95
N ASN A 6 -3.55 7.11 0.99
CA ASN A 6 -2.88 7.71 -0.16
C ASN A 6 -1.70 6.88 -0.66
N VAL A 7 -0.89 6.34 0.27
CA VAL A 7 0.24 5.47 -0.09
C VAL A 7 -0.26 4.18 -0.75
N LYS A 8 -1.30 3.55 -0.20
CA LYS A 8 -1.90 2.32 -0.76
C LYS A 8 -2.49 2.57 -2.14
N ALA A 9 -3.31 3.62 -2.30
CA ALA A 9 -3.92 3.98 -3.58
C ALA A 9 -2.86 4.21 -4.67
N PHE A 10 -1.77 4.92 -4.33
CA PHE A 10 -0.65 5.10 -5.24
C PHE A 10 0.02 3.78 -5.62
N LEU A 11 0.29 2.89 -4.66
CA LEU A 11 0.93 1.60 -4.92
C LEU A 11 0.06 0.71 -5.80
N GLU A 12 -1.24 0.61 -5.53
CA GLU A 12 -2.19 -0.17 -6.32
C GLU A 12 -2.25 0.37 -7.76
N GLY A 13 -2.33 1.69 -7.93
CA GLY A 13 -2.29 2.33 -9.26
C GLY A 13 -0.97 2.11 -10.02
N CYS A 14 0.12 1.79 -9.31
CA CYS A 14 1.41 1.46 -9.91
C CYS A 14 1.53 -0.02 -10.32
N VAL A 15 0.63 -0.92 -9.92
CA VAL A 15 0.73 -2.35 -10.28
C VAL A 15 0.71 -2.52 -11.80
N GLY A 16 1.65 -3.29 -12.33
CA GLY A 16 1.85 -3.47 -13.78
C GLY A 16 2.67 -2.36 -14.45
N ALA A 17 3.17 -1.38 -13.70
CA ALA A 17 4.15 -0.42 -14.18
C ALA A 17 5.52 -1.09 -14.46
N PRO A 18 6.32 -0.56 -15.41
CA PRO A 18 7.64 -1.12 -15.71
C PRO A 18 8.65 -0.90 -14.59
N TYR A 19 9.48 -1.92 -14.36
CA TYR A 19 10.75 -1.74 -13.64
C TYR A 19 11.82 -1.29 -14.62
N VAL A 20 12.51 -0.21 -14.29
CA VAL A 20 13.73 0.21 -14.97
C VAL A 20 14.73 0.63 -13.90
N TYR A 21 15.91 0.00 -13.88
CA TYR A 21 16.95 0.33 -12.91
C TYR A 21 17.26 1.83 -12.91
N GLY A 22 17.25 2.45 -11.73
CA GLY A 22 17.46 3.88 -11.55
C GLY A 22 16.30 4.78 -11.99
N ALA A 23 15.12 4.22 -12.29
CA ALA A 23 13.96 5.01 -12.69
C ALA A 23 13.21 5.59 -11.48
N THR A 24 12.75 6.84 -11.60
CA THR A 24 12.34 7.70 -10.48
C THR A 24 10.84 8.05 -10.47
N GLY A 25 10.03 7.31 -11.24
CA GLY A 25 8.60 7.55 -11.44
C GLY A 25 8.26 8.36 -12.70
N ARG A 26 9.24 8.67 -13.56
CA ARG A 26 8.98 9.34 -14.85
C ARG A 26 8.33 8.37 -15.85
N LYS A 27 7.58 8.91 -16.80
CA LYS A 27 6.98 8.13 -17.91
C LYS A 27 8.02 7.26 -18.60
N CYS A 28 7.67 6.00 -18.86
CA CYS A 28 8.52 5.04 -19.52
C CYS A 28 8.59 5.31 -21.03
N THR A 29 9.66 5.95 -21.47
CA THR A 29 9.96 6.17 -22.89
C THR A 29 11.28 5.51 -23.30
N PRO A 30 11.50 5.25 -24.61
CA PRO A 30 12.81 4.81 -25.10
C PRO A 30 13.93 5.77 -24.69
N ASP A 31 13.70 7.07 -24.75
CA ASP A 31 14.70 8.08 -24.35
C ASP A 31 15.00 8.03 -22.86
N TYR A 32 13.97 7.87 -22.02
CA TYR A 32 14.20 7.74 -20.59
C TYR A 32 15.02 6.48 -20.27
N ARG A 33 14.74 5.37 -20.95
CA ARG A 33 15.53 4.14 -20.84
C ARG A 33 16.96 4.33 -21.35
N ARG A 34 17.19 5.00 -22.48
CA ARG A 34 18.55 5.37 -22.94
C ARG A 34 19.29 6.19 -21.90
N ALA A 35 18.63 7.18 -21.28
CA ALA A 35 19.21 7.96 -20.20
C ALA A 35 19.55 7.11 -18.96
N ARG A 36 18.72 6.11 -18.60
CA ARG A 36 19.05 5.15 -17.53
C ARG A 36 20.23 4.25 -17.92
N MET A 37 20.30 3.79 -19.17
CA MET A 37 21.42 2.98 -19.68
C MET A 37 22.75 3.75 -19.63
N ALA A 38 22.74 5.02 -20.04
CA ALA A 38 23.92 5.89 -19.99
C ALA A 38 24.37 6.15 -18.54
N GLN A 39 23.43 6.40 -17.63
CA GLN A 39 23.73 6.60 -16.22
C GLN A 39 24.18 5.31 -15.51
N TYR A 40 23.66 4.16 -15.93
CA TYR A 40 23.93 2.85 -15.31
C TYR A 40 24.36 1.80 -16.34
N PRO A 41 25.57 1.89 -16.91
CA PRO A 41 26.02 1.02 -18.00
C PRO A 41 25.96 -0.47 -17.68
N LYS A 42 26.23 -0.84 -16.42
CA LYS A 42 26.15 -2.23 -15.93
C LYS A 42 24.76 -2.87 -16.14
N TYR A 43 23.70 -2.08 -16.17
CA TYR A 43 22.32 -2.55 -16.32
C TYR A 43 21.78 -2.29 -17.73
N ALA A 44 22.60 -1.78 -18.66
CA ALA A 44 22.15 -1.33 -19.96
C ALA A 44 21.48 -2.45 -20.78
N ASP A 45 22.08 -3.64 -20.81
CA ASP A 45 21.54 -4.79 -21.54
C ASP A 45 20.18 -5.23 -20.99
N SER A 46 20.03 -5.22 -19.67
CA SER A 46 18.75 -5.54 -19.02
C SER A 46 17.70 -4.46 -19.32
N ILE A 47 18.06 -3.18 -19.27
CA ILE A 47 17.14 -2.09 -19.61
C ILE A 47 16.68 -2.18 -21.08
N LYS A 48 17.62 -2.45 -21.99
CA LYS A 48 17.41 -2.58 -23.44
C LYS A 48 16.49 -3.76 -23.75
N LYS A 49 16.79 -4.94 -23.19
CA LYS A 49 16.07 -6.20 -23.46
C LYS A 49 14.56 -6.12 -23.23
N TYR A 50 14.11 -5.38 -22.22
CA TYR A 50 12.69 -5.26 -21.87
C TYR A 50 12.02 -3.98 -22.41
N CYS A 51 12.59 -3.40 -23.47
CA CYS A 51 11.96 -2.32 -24.21
C CYS A 51 11.83 -2.74 -25.68
N PRO A 52 10.60 -2.88 -26.22
CA PRO A 52 10.42 -3.38 -27.58
C PRO A 52 11.11 -2.49 -28.64
N VAL A 53 11.16 -1.18 -28.40
CA VAL A 53 11.88 -0.24 -29.27
C VAL A 53 13.40 -0.44 -29.20
N LEU A 54 13.96 -0.46 -28.00
CA LEU A 54 15.42 -0.53 -27.85
C LEU A 54 15.97 -1.93 -28.13
N SER A 55 15.16 -2.98 -27.97
CA SER A 55 15.52 -4.34 -28.36
C SER A 55 15.42 -4.60 -29.86
N GLY A 56 14.84 -3.67 -30.64
CA GLY A 56 14.58 -3.85 -32.07
C GLY A 56 13.35 -4.72 -32.40
N ALA A 57 12.50 -5.02 -31.41
CA ALA A 57 11.29 -5.82 -31.62
C ALA A 57 10.10 -4.99 -32.17
N SER A 58 10.17 -3.66 -32.10
CA SER A 58 9.18 -2.73 -32.64
C SER A 58 9.85 -1.41 -33.01
N ASN A 59 9.28 -0.68 -33.97
CA ASN A 59 9.76 0.65 -34.36
C ASN A 59 9.25 1.76 -33.43
N ASN A 60 8.21 1.49 -32.65
CA ASN A 60 7.59 2.45 -31.73
C ASN A 60 6.91 1.77 -30.53
N CYS A 61 6.32 2.56 -29.64
CA CYS A 61 5.68 2.07 -28.43
C CYS A 61 4.20 1.71 -28.58
N ASN A 62 3.61 1.68 -29.79
CA ASN A 62 2.16 1.57 -29.96
C ASN A 62 1.55 0.30 -29.34
N THR A 63 2.28 -0.82 -29.38
CA THR A 63 1.89 -2.10 -28.75
C THR A 63 2.58 -2.34 -27.41
N CYS A 64 3.34 -1.36 -26.90
CA CYS A 64 4.08 -1.50 -25.65
C CYS A 64 3.12 -1.39 -24.45
N LYS A 65 2.98 -2.48 -23.69
CA LYS A 65 2.18 -2.51 -22.44
C LYS A 65 2.60 -1.48 -21.37
N TYR A 66 3.77 -0.87 -21.53
CA TYR A 66 4.34 0.13 -20.62
C TYR A 66 4.29 1.55 -21.19
N LYS A 67 3.69 1.76 -22.37
CA LYS A 67 3.54 3.08 -22.97
C LYS A 67 2.89 4.04 -21.96
N ASP A 68 3.54 5.18 -21.76
CA ASP A 68 3.14 6.27 -20.85
C ASP A 68 3.00 5.94 -19.35
N LYS A 69 3.22 4.68 -18.95
CA LYS A 69 3.24 4.29 -17.53
C LYS A 69 4.48 4.83 -16.82
N PRO A 70 4.39 5.24 -15.54
CA PRO A 70 5.57 5.63 -14.77
C PRO A 70 6.52 4.43 -14.59
N ALA A 71 7.83 4.65 -14.69
CA ALA A 71 8.83 3.61 -14.44
C ALA A 71 9.53 3.82 -13.11
N PHE A 72 9.76 2.72 -12.39
CA PHE A 72 10.39 2.74 -11.08
C PHE A 72 11.52 1.72 -10.97
N ASP A 73 12.50 1.99 -10.12
CA ASP A 73 13.19 0.93 -9.40
C ASP A 73 12.54 0.67 -8.04
N CYS A 74 13.08 -0.27 -7.26
CA CYS A 74 12.49 -0.68 -5.99
C CYS A 74 12.44 0.45 -4.97
N ALA A 75 13.55 1.18 -4.79
CA ALA A 75 13.66 2.23 -3.80
C ALA A 75 12.88 3.49 -4.22
N GLN A 76 12.85 3.80 -5.51
CA GLN A 76 12.09 4.93 -6.03
C GLN A 76 10.58 4.70 -5.95
N LEU A 77 10.08 3.48 -6.17
CA LEU A 77 8.67 3.17 -5.94
C LEU A 77 8.29 3.47 -4.48
N VAL A 78 9.06 2.92 -3.53
CA VAL A 78 8.82 3.12 -2.09
C VAL A 78 8.93 4.59 -1.70
N ARG A 79 9.92 5.31 -2.23
CA ARG A 79 10.07 6.76 -2.01
C ARG A 79 8.85 7.53 -2.51
N ARG A 80 8.38 7.28 -3.74
CA ARG A 80 7.22 7.99 -4.30
C ARG A 80 5.92 7.65 -3.58
N ALA A 81 5.80 6.40 -3.12
CA ALA A 81 4.67 5.96 -2.33
C ALA A 81 4.61 6.72 -1.01
N TYR A 82 5.68 6.73 -0.21
CA TYR A 82 5.69 7.46 1.07
C TYR A 82 5.62 8.98 0.93
N GLN A 83 6.05 9.55 -0.21
CA GLN A 83 5.80 10.97 -0.52
C GLN A 83 4.31 11.33 -0.60
N GLN A 84 3.40 10.38 -0.83
CA GLN A 84 1.95 10.64 -0.79
C GLN A 84 1.41 10.86 0.65
N ALA A 85 2.26 10.62 1.65
CA ALA A 85 2.03 10.84 3.06
C ALA A 85 3.04 11.84 3.65
N ASP A 86 3.62 12.71 2.80
CA ASP A 86 4.63 13.72 3.18
C ASP A 86 5.90 13.14 3.85
N ILE A 87 6.14 11.83 3.70
CA ILE A 87 7.33 11.15 4.22
C ILE A 87 8.41 11.13 3.14
N SER A 88 9.53 11.81 3.43
CA SER A 88 10.67 11.86 2.53
C SER A 88 11.67 10.73 2.83
N LEU A 89 12.04 9.98 1.78
CA LEU A 89 13.01 8.90 1.87
C LEU A 89 14.21 9.09 0.91
N PRO A 90 15.41 8.63 1.29
CA PRO A 90 16.56 8.54 0.39
C PRO A 90 16.27 7.72 -0.87
N SER A 91 17.10 7.88 -1.91
CA SER A 91 16.83 7.30 -3.24
C SER A 91 17.16 5.82 -3.41
N GLY A 92 18.01 5.23 -2.56
CA GLY A 92 18.44 3.83 -2.66
C GLY A 92 17.98 2.98 -1.47
N ALA A 93 17.72 1.68 -1.69
CA ALA A 93 17.17 0.77 -0.66
C ALA A 93 18.03 0.73 0.61
N SER A 94 19.36 0.65 0.43
CA SER A 94 20.31 0.74 1.54
C SER A 94 20.29 2.07 2.26
N SER A 95 20.23 3.18 1.51
CA SER A 95 20.16 4.52 2.08
C SER A 95 18.86 4.73 2.85
N GLN A 96 17.75 4.20 2.36
CA GLN A 96 16.47 4.17 3.08
C GLN A 96 16.63 3.40 4.39
N TRP A 97 17.14 2.17 4.37
CA TRP A 97 17.35 1.37 5.58
C TRP A 97 18.24 2.06 6.63
N LEU A 98 19.31 2.72 6.18
CA LEU A 98 20.30 3.33 7.07
C LEU A 98 19.91 4.72 7.56
N LYS A 99 19.25 5.53 6.73
CA LYS A 99 19.06 6.97 6.95
C LYS A 99 17.61 7.44 6.87
N GLY A 100 16.67 6.56 6.55
CA GLY A 100 15.25 6.89 6.63
C GLY A 100 14.85 7.20 8.07
N ASP A 101 13.90 8.11 8.22
CA ASP A 101 13.32 8.43 9.51
C ASP A 101 12.29 7.36 9.87
N TRP A 102 12.72 6.41 10.71
CA TRP A 102 11.96 5.23 11.09
C TRP A 102 11.57 5.30 12.56
N LEU A 103 10.28 5.17 12.84
CA LEU A 103 9.74 4.96 14.20
C LEU A 103 10.27 3.65 14.78
N GLU A 104 10.30 2.62 13.94
CA GLU A 104 10.63 1.26 14.32
C GLU A 104 11.28 0.56 13.13
N LYS A 105 12.32 -0.24 13.35
CA LYS A 105 12.85 -1.15 12.34
C LYS A 105 13.47 -2.38 12.98
N GLY A 106 13.44 -3.50 12.27
CA GLY A 106 13.94 -4.76 12.80
C GLY A 106 13.92 -5.90 11.79
N ARG A 107 14.12 -7.12 12.28
CA ARG A 107 13.96 -8.34 11.49
C ARG A 107 12.48 -8.67 11.32
N VAL A 108 12.10 -9.16 10.15
CA VAL A 108 10.73 -9.66 9.90
C VAL A 108 10.32 -10.65 11.00
N ASN A 109 9.12 -10.50 11.52
CA ASN A 109 8.51 -11.36 12.54
C ASN A 109 7.08 -11.76 12.12
N ILE A 110 6.38 -12.48 12.99
CA ILE A 110 5.03 -13.00 12.70
C ILE A 110 4.00 -11.90 12.39
N ASN A 111 4.19 -10.69 12.92
CA ASN A 111 3.27 -9.57 12.74
C ASN A 111 3.55 -8.76 11.47
N THR A 112 4.79 -8.78 10.95
CA THR A 112 5.21 -7.89 9.85
C THR A 112 4.30 -7.96 8.62
N LYS A 113 3.79 -9.15 8.27
CA LYS A 113 2.89 -9.31 7.12
C LYS A 113 1.53 -8.63 7.31
N ASN A 114 1.13 -8.41 8.57
CA ASN A 114 -0.10 -7.72 8.97
C ASN A 114 0.18 -6.26 9.39
N THR A 115 1.41 -5.78 9.21
CA THR A 115 1.80 -4.40 9.48
C THR A 115 2.07 -3.68 8.17
N PHE A 116 1.45 -2.51 7.98
CA PHE A 116 1.78 -1.65 6.86
C PHE A 116 3.14 -0.98 7.14
N CYS A 117 4.14 -1.35 6.35
CA CYS A 117 5.53 -0.97 6.61
C CYS A 117 6.40 -1.18 5.36
N ALA A 118 7.57 -0.53 5.34
CA ALA A 118 8.61 -0.87 4.39
C ALA A 118 9.18 -2.25 4.74
N VAL A 119 9.40 -3.10 3.74
CA VAL A 119 10.04 -4.40 3.89
C VAL A 119 11.29 -4.47 3.02
N PHE A 120 12.35 -5.07 3.55
CA PHE A 120 13.66 -5.08 2.91
C PHE A 120 14.20 -6.50 2.78
N ARG A 121 15.01 -6.72 1.75
CA ARG A 121 15.83 -7.92 1.59
C ARG A 121 17.29 -7.56 1.68
N SER A 122 17.97 -8.14 2.64
CA SER A 122 19.43 -8.12 2.75
C SER A 122 20.08 -8.92 1.61
N GLY A 123 21.26 -8.51 1.19
CA GLY A 123 22.01 -9.16 0.10
C GLY A 123 22.74 -8.18 -0.82
N GLY A 124 23.11 -7.01 -0.27
CA GLY A 124 23.86 -5.89 -0.86
C GLY A 124 24.41 -5.04 0.30
N SER A 125 24.62 -3.73 0.15
CA SER A 125 25.21 -2.91 1.25
C SER A 125 24.24 -1.90 1.87
N PRO A 126 23.41 -2.25 2.88
CA PRO A 126 23.10 -3.60 3.35
C PRO A 126 21.88 -4.24 2.65
N MET A 127 21.06 -3.45 1.96
CA MET A 127 19.78 -3.91 1.38
C MET A 127 19.85 -4.01 -0.13
N LYS A 128 19.51 -5.19 -0.65
CA LYS A 128 19.41 -5.47 -2.09
C LYS A 128 18.09 -4.97 -2.68
N HIS A 129 17.02 -4.97 -1.88
CA HIS A 129 15.67 -4.72 -2.35
C HIS A 129 14.79 -4.15 -1.24
N VAL A 130 13.74 -3.43 -1.65
CA VAL A 130 12.75 -2.83 -0.78
C VAL A 130 11.36 -2.87 -1.45
N GLY A 131 10.32 -3.03 -0.63
CA GLY A 131 8.91 -2.97 -1.01
C GLY A 131 8.08 -2.42 0.14
N ILE A 132 6.76 -2.41 -0.01
CA ILE A 132 5.83 -2.01 1.06
C ILE A 132 4.85 -3.15 1.33
N SER A 133 4.86 -3.66 2.56
CA SER A 133 3.79 -4.51 3.09
C SER A 133 2.53 -3.66 3.22
N LEU A 134 1.41 -4.16 2.70
CA LEU A 134 0.13 -3.46 2.77
C LEU A 134 -0.57 -3.66 4.13
N GLY A 135 0.05 -4.41 5.05
CA GLY A 135 -0.49 -4.76 6.36
C GLY A 135 -1.56 -5.84 6.31
N ASN A 136 -1.57 -6.60 5.22
CA ASN A 136 -2.75 -7.33 4.80
C ASN A 136 -2.33 -8.69 4.14
N GLY A 137 -1.10 -9.13 4.41
CA GLY A 137 -0.52 -10.34 3.80
C GLY A 137 0.00 -10.14 2.37
N TYR A 138 -0.18 -8.96 1.76
CA TYR A 138 0.39 -8.62 0.46
C TYR A 138 1.49 -7.57 0.56
N VAL A 139 2.39 -7.60 -0.42
CA VAL A 139 3.47 -6.64 -0.63
C VAL A 139 3.40 -6.12 -2.06
N ILE A 140 3.59 -4.82 -2.23
CA ILE A 140 3.84 -4.19 -3.53
C ILE A 140 5.29 -3.76 -3.62
N ASP A 141 5.97 -4.16 -4.69
CA ASP A 141 7.37 -3.83 -4.96
C ASP A 141 7.68 -3.82 -6.47
N ALA A 142 8.72 -3.09 -6.87
CA ALA A 142 9.23 -3.08 -8.24
C ALA A 142 10.29 -4.19 -8.42
N ARG A 143 9.90 -5.35 -8.96
CA ARG A 143 10.67 -6.60 -8.92
C ARG A 143 11.45 -6.90 -10.21
N GLY A 144 12.36 -6.00 -10.56
CA GLY A 144 13.27 -6.19 -11.69
C GLY A 144 12.59 -6.13 -13.07
N HIS A 145 13.39 -6.03 -14.12
CA HIS A 145 12.91 -5.66 -15.46
C HIS A 145 11.88 -6.61 -16.08
N ARG A 146 11.88 -7.89 -15.69
CA ARG A 146 10.94 -8.89 -16.20
C ARG A 146 9.53 -8.70 -15.63
N ALA A 147 9.42 -8.48 -14.31
CA ALA A 147 8.13 -8.44 -13.63
C ALA A 147 7.52 -7.04 -13.65
N GLY A 148 8.33 -6.00 -13.38
CA GLY A 148 7.82 -4.66 -13.12
C GLY A 148 7.34 -4.49 -11.69
N VAL A 149 6.42 -3.55 -11.47
CA VAL A 149 5.72 -3.39 -10.20
C VAL A 149 4.65 -4.46 -10.08
N ILE A 150 4.70 -5.24 -9.00
CA ILE A 150 3.77 -6.34 -8.77
C ILE A 150 3.19 -6.28 -7.36
N LYS A 151 1.97 -6.79 -7.21
CA LYS A 151 1.38 -7.14 -5.93
C LYS A 151 1.49 -8.65 -5.74
N SER A 152 2.04 -9.08 -4.61
CA SER A 152 2.30 -10.49 -4.35
C SER A 152 2.09 -10.82 -2.88
N ARG A 153 1.86 -12.09 -2.55
CA ARG A 153 1.82 -12.54 -1.14
C ARG A 153 3.14 -12.22 -0.46
N PHE A 154 3.10 -11.83 0.81
CA PHE A 154 4.28 -11.51 1.61
C PHE A 154 5.34 -12.61 1.54
N GLU A 155 4.91 -13.87 1.62
CA GLU A 155 5.75 -15.06 1.61
C GLU A 155 6.37 -15.38 0.24
N SER A 156 5.94 -14.72 -0.84
CA SER A 156 6.45 -14.96 -2.20
C SER A 156 7.87 -14.42 -2.44
N TYR A 157 8.39 -13.64 -1.49
CA TYR A 157 9.73 -13.08 -1.55
C TYR A 157 10.38 -13.15 -0.16
N PRO A 158 11.68 -13.48 -0.06
CA PRO A 158 12.29 -13.79 1.23
C PRO A 158 12.68 -12.52 2.01
N TRP A 159 11.72 -11.67 2.38
CA TRP A 159 11.95 -10.46 3.16
C TRP A 159 12.70 -10.76 4.47
N THR A 160 13.67 -9.92 4.84
CA THR A 160 14.50 -10.14 6.03
C THR A 160 14.33 -9.07 7.09
N HIS A 161 14.01 -7.84 6.69
CA HIS A 161 13.84 -6.72 7.61
C HIS A 161 12.58 -5.91 7.28
N TYR A 162 12.11 -5.14 8.25
CA TYR A 162 11.03 -4.18 8.08
C TYR A 162 11.38 -2.85 8.75
N ALA A 163 10.72 -1.78 8.32
CA ALA A 163 10.77 -0.47 8.96
C ALA A 163 9.43 0.26 8.83
N ILE A 164 9.00 0.90 9.91
CA ILE A 164 7.81 1.74 10.01
C ILE A 164 8.28 3.20 10.01
N PRO A 165 7.89 4.04 9.04
CA PRO A 165 8.26 5.46 9.04
C PRO A 165 7.70 6.24 10.25
N SER A 166 8.46 7.20 10.75
CA SER A 166 8.05 8.09 11.88
C SER A 166 6.80 8.91 11.60
N GLY A 167 6.59 9.31 10.34
CA GLY A 167 5.41 10.07 9.92
C GLY A 167 4.13 9.25 9.74
N LEU A 168 4.16 7.94 10.00
CA LEU A 168 2.94 7.13 10.03
C LEU A 168 2.45 6.98 11.47
N ASN A 169 1.19 7.31 11.73
CA ASN A 169 0.58 7.06 13.03
C ASN A 169 0.53 5.56 13.33
N LYS A 170 1.00 5.16 14.51
CA LYS A 170 0.98 3.76 14.99
C LYS A 170 -0.46 3.23 15.13
N GLU A 171 -1.39 4.13 15.45
CA GLU A 171 -2.81 3.83 15.70
C GLU A 171 -3.60 3.43 14.44
N GLU A 172 -3.20 3.88 13.26
CA GLU A 172 -3.86 3.52 11.99
C GLU A 172 -3.29 2.22 11.37
N ASN A 173 -2.17 1.71 11.89
CA ASN A 173 -1.43 0.57 11.33
C ASN A 173 -1.59 -0.75 12.08
N ILE A 174 -2.27 -0.75 13.22
CA ILE A 174 -2.52 -1.95 14.01
C ILE A 174 -4.03 -2.09 14.11
N ILE A 175 -4.60 -2.93 13.25
CA ILE A 175 -5.92 -3.48 13.54
C ILE A 175 -5.73 -4.31 14.79
N ASP A 176 -6.12 -3.78 15.94
CA ASP A 176 -6.27 -4.61 17.12
C ASP A 176 -7.34 -5.65 16.78
N ILE A 177 -6.87 -6.87 16.52
CA ILE A 177 -7.72 -7.96 16.05
C ILE A 177 -8.80 -8.26 17.08
N LYS A 178 -8.51 -8.06 18.36
CA LYS A 178 -9.49 -8.28 19.43
C LYS A 178 -10.58 -7.22 19.38
N ILE A 179 -10.23 -5.95 19.16
CA ILE A 179 -11.22 -4.88 18.94
C ILE A 179 -12.03 -5.15 17.67
N PHE A 180 -11.38 -5.55 16.57
CA PHE A 180 -12.05 -5.89 15.32
C PHE A 180 -13.04 -7.05 15.47
N GLN A 181 -12.63 -8.13 16.14
CA GLN A 181 -13.50 -9.25 16.48
C GLN A 181 -14.69 -8.82 17.33
N ASN A 182 -14.48 -7.95 18.33
CA ASN A 182 -15.57 -7.40 19.13
C ASN A 182 -16.55 -6.55 18.30
N MET A 183 -16.04 -5.77 17.32
CA MET A 183 -16.90 -5.01 16.42
C MET A 183 -17.75 -5.95 15.54
N LEU A 184 -17.18 -7.02 14.98
CA LEU A 184 -17.94 -8.02 14.22
C LEU A 184 -19.04 -8.66 15.07
N ILE A 185 -18.71 -9.09 16.30
CA ILE A 185 -19.68 -9.69 17.23
C ILE A 185 -20.81 -8.70 17.51
N LYS A 186 -20.48 -7.43 17.79
CA LYS A 186 -21.46 -6.37 18.07
C LYS A 186 -22.31 -6.02 16.84
N ALA A 187 -21.76 -6.15 15.64
CA ALA A 187 -22.47 -5.97 14.38
C ALA A 187 -23.33 -7.20 13.99
N GLY A 188 -23.39 -8.25 14.81
CA GLY A 188 -24.25 -9.42 14.59
C GLY A 188 -23.55 -10.58 13.88
N TYR A 189 -22.22 -10.58 13.78
CA TYR A 189 -21.43 -11.65 13.15
C TYR A 189 -20.63 -12.40 14.23
N PRO A 190 -21.26 -13.39 14.90
CA PRO A 190 -20.68 -14.04 16.08
C PRO A 190 -19.50 -14.94 15.72
N LEU A 191 -18.46 -14.89 16.56
CA LEU A 191 -17.31 -15.80 16.53
C LEU A 191 -17.52 -16.90 17.57
N LYS A 192 -18.32 -17.91 17.23
CA LYS A 192 -18.85 -18.91 18.17
C LYS A 192 -17.78 -19.79 18.80
N LYS A 193 -16.69 -20.07 18.08
CA LYS A 193 -15.68 -21.05 18.50
C LYS A 193 -14.60 -20.41 19.36
N TYR A 194 -14.08 -19.25 18.96
CA TYR A 194 -12.93 -18.63 19.61
C TYR A 194 -13.23 -17.26 20.24
N GLY A 195 -14.32 -16.61 19.87
CA GLY A 195 -14.63 -15.27 20.34
C GLY A 195 -13.59 -14.23 19.89
N ALA A 196 -13.47 -13.16 20.66
CA ALA A 196 -12.45 -12.14 20.47
C ALA A 196 -11.12 -12.55 21.15
N ASP A 197 -10.36 -13.43 20.50
CA ASP A 197 -9.10 -14.01 21.00
C ASP A 197 -7.83 -13.26 20.55
N GLY A 198 -7.98 -12.20 19.74
CA GLY A 198 -6.87 -11.42 19.18
C GLY A 198 -6.14 -12.10 18.01
N LYS A 199 -6.66 -13.22 17.48
CA LYS A 199 -6.07 -13.95 16.35
C LYS A 199 -6.96 -13.89 15.12
N PHE A 200 -6.38 -13.51 13.99
CA PHE A 200 -7.12 -13.47 12.73
C PHE A 200 -7.16 -14.85 12.07
N GLY A 201 -8.02 -15.73 12.60
CA GLY A 201 -8.22 -17.10 12.13
C GLY A 201 -9.23 -17.23 10.98
N SER A 202 -9.53 -18.47 10.59
CA SER A 202 -10.57 -18.77 9.60
C SER A 202 -11.96 -18.29 10.01
N GLU A 203 -12.30 -18.40 11.29
CA GLU A 203 -13.59 -17.93 11.81
C GLU A 203 -13.74 -16.41 11.67
N THR A 204 -12.74 -15.64 12.13
CA THR A 204 -12.73 -14.17 11.98
C THR A 204 -12.83 -13.74 10.53
N ARG A 205 -12.13 -14.43 9.61
CA ARG A 205 -12.20 -14.15 8.17
C ARG A 205 -13.59 -14.39 7.61
N LEU A 206 -14.21 -15.53 7.91
CA LEU A 206 -15.54 -15.86 7.39
C LEU A 206 -16.60 -14.90 7.92
N ALA A 207 -16.53 -14.54 9.20
CA ALA A 207 -17.41 -13.55 9.80
C ALA A 207 -17.26 -12.17 9.13
N MET A 208 -16.03 -11.74 8.88
CA MET A 208 -15.75 -10.50 8.14
C MET A 208 -16.25 -10.56 6.70
N GLN A 209 -16.01 -11.64 5.97
CA GLN A 209 -16.48 -11.78 4.59
C GLN A 209 -18.01 -11.77 4.50
N SER A 210 -18.67 -12.38 5.49
CA SER A 210 -20.13 -12.32 5.62
C SER A 210 -20.60 -10.89 5.87
N TYR A 211 -19.90 -10.15 6.74
CA TYR A 211 -20.18 -8.73 6.97
C TYR A 211 -20.00 -7.90 5.69
N GLN A 212 -18.85 -8.04 5.02
CA GLN A 212 -18.54 -7.33 3.76
C GLN A 212 -19.61 -7.58 2.71
N GLN A 213 -20.02 -8.84 2.53
CA GLN A 213 -21.08 -9.21 1.61
C GLN A 213 -22.41 -8.53 1.96
N ALA A 214 -22.78 -8.49 3.24
CA ALA A 214 -24.03 -7.89 3.69
C ALA A 214 -24.08 -6.37 3.53
N VAL A 215 -22.96 -5.68 3.72
CA VAL A 215 -22.86 -4.21 3.55
C VAL A 215 -22.43 -3.79 2.13
N GLY A 216 -22.34 -4.74 1.19
CA GLY A 216 -22.01 -4.46 -0.21
C GLY A 216 -20.57 -4.00 -0.46
N LEU A 217 -19.64 -4.35 0.43
CA LEU A 217 -18.21 -4.08 0.26
C LEU A 217 -17.52 -5.19 -0.55
N GLU A 218 -16.36 -4.86 -1.13
CA GLU A 218 -15.51 -5.87 -1.78
C GLU A 218 -15.10 -6.94 -0.76
N ILE A 219 -15.36 -8.21 -1.09
CA ILE A 219 -15.02 -9.35 -0.24
C ILE A 219 -13.51 -9.57 -0.27
N SER A 220 -12.86 -9.49 0.88
CA SER A 220 -11.41 -9.70 1.02
C SER A 220 -11.07 -10.77 2.05
N ASP A 221 -9.86 -11.33 2.00
CA ASP A 221 -9.42 -12.36 2.95
C ASP A 221 -8.99 -11.81 4.34
N ILE A 222 -9.09 -10.50 4.51
CA ILE A 222 -8.47 -9.66 5.55
C ILE A 222 -9.20 -8.32 5.63
N PRO A 223 -9.17 -7.60 6.77
CA PRO A 223 -9.90 -6.35 6.90
C PRO A 223 -9.24 -5.25 6.06
N ASN A 224 -10.02 -4.58 5.22
CA ASN A 224 -9.62 -3.35 4.54
C ASN A 224 -10.16 -2.13 5.33
N ILE A 225 -9.72 -0.93 4.94
CA ILE A 225 -10.11 0.29 5.68
C ILE A 225 -11.60 0.60 5.57
N GLU A 226 -12.21 0.29 4.43
CA GLU A 226 -13.66 0.44 4.20
C GLU A 226 -14.46 -0.45 5.15
N THR A 227 -14.03 -1.70 5.33
CA THR A 227 -14.64 -2.66 6.26
C THR A 227 -14.51 -2.17 7.70
N ILE A 228 -13.36 -1.64 8.08
CA ILE A 228 -13.13 -1.12 9.44
C ILE A 228 -14.00 0.11 9.69
N ASN A 229 -14.06 1.05 8.74
CA ASN A 229 -14.85 2.27 8.88
C ASN A 229 -16.34 1.95 8.91
N SER A 230 -16.80 1.08 8.01
CA SER A 230 -18.19 0.59 8.00
C SER A 230 -18.54 -0.08 9.33
N LEU A 231 -17.68 -0.97 9.85
CA LEU A 231 -17.90 -1.62 11.15
C LEU A 231 -17.95 -0.60 12.29
N LYS A 232 -17.03 0.37 12.32
CA LYS A 232 -16.99 1.42 13.33
C LYS A 232 -18.31 2.21 13.35
N GLU A 233 -18.82 2.59 12.19
CA GLU A 233 -20.11 3.28 12.07
C GLU A 233 -21.28 2.38 12.52
N ASP A 234 -21.29 1.12 12.11
CA ASP A 234 -22.34 0.16 12.49
C ASP A 234 -22.39 -0.12 13.99
N VAL A 235 -21.24 -0.09 14.67
CA VAL A 235 -21.19 -0.33 16.11
C VAL A 235 -21.30 0.93 16.96
N LYS A 236 -21.46 2.12 16.36
CA LYS A 236 -21.71 3.36 17.11
C LYS A 236 -23.01 3.25 17.91
N PRO A 237 -23.03 3.66 19.19
CA PRO A 237 -24.27 3.79 19.94
C PRO A 237 -25.27 4.70 19.21
N LEU A 238 -26.57 4.40 19.28
CA LEU A 238 -27.61 5.18 18.62
C LEU A 238 -27.55 6.68 18.99
N ALA A 239 -27.29 6.98 20.26
CA ALA A 239 -27.14 8.35 20.76
C ALA A 239 -25.95 9.12 20.16
N VAL A 240 -24.92 8.43 19.66
CA VAL A 240 -23.82 9.08 18.92
C VAL A 240 -24.26 9.36 17.49
N ARG A 241 -24.93 8.39 16.84
CA ARG A 241 -25.43 8.57 15.46
C ARG A 241 -26.45 9.70 15.34
N ILE A 242 -27.34 9.85 16.32
CA ILE A 242 -28.33 10.94 16.35
C ILE A 242 -27.61 12.30 16.39
N ARG A 243 -26.61 12.46 17.28
CA ARG A 243 -25.82 13.69 17.36
C ARG A 243 -25.07 14.00 16.06
N ASP A 244 -24.43 13.00 15.45
CA ASP A 244 -23.74 13.18 14.16
C ASP A 244 -24.72 13.65 13.05
N ILE A 245 -25.99 13.22 13.09
CA ILE A 245 -27.02 13.65 12.15
C ILE A 245 -27.47 15.09 12.45
N GLU A 246 -27.72 15.42 13.71
CA GLU A 246 -28.10 16.76 14.17
C GLU A 246 -27.04 17.80 13.77
N ASP A 247 -25.76 17.49 14.01
CA ASP A 247 -24.64 18.36 13.62
C ASP A 247 -24.57 18.57 12.10
N ARG A 248 -24.85 17.53 11.31
CA ARG A 248 -24.88 17.64 9.84
C ARG A 248 -26.05 18.47 9.35
N LEU A 249 -27.22 18.36 9.97
CA LEU A 249 -28.40 19.16 9.65
C LEU A 249 -28.14 20.64 9.94
N LEU A 250 -27.56 20.95 11.11
CA LEU A 250 -27.18 22.31 11.48
C LEU A 250 -26.20 22.94 10.46
N ASN A 251 -25.18 22.18 10.05
CA ASN A 251 -24.23 22.66 9.04
C ASN A 251 -24.89 22.90 7.66
N ILE A 252 -25.88 22.08 7.28
CA ILE A 252 -26.65 22.27 6.04
C ILE A 252 -27.51 23.54 6.15
N GLU A 253 -28.21 23.74 7.26
CA GLU A 253 -29.03 24.92 7.51
C GLU A 253 -28.20 26.20 7.48
N GLU A 254 -27.02 26.21 8.11
CA GLU A 254 -26.08 27.34 8.03
C GLU A 254 -25.62 27.61 6.59
N THR A 255 -25.36 26.55 5.82
CA THR A 255 -24.91 26.67 4.43
C THR A 255 -26.02 27.24 3.54
N ILE A 256 -27.26 26.77 3.71
CA ILE A 256 -28.44 27.29 2.99
C ILE A 256 -28.67 28.75 3.35
N ASN A 257 -28.62 29.11 4.63
CA ASN A 257 -28.80 30.49 5.08
C ASN A 257 -27.72 31.43 4.55
N LYS A 258 -26.46 30.98 4.47
CA LYS A 258 -25.38 31.75 3.84
C LYS A 258 -25.55 31.89 2.32
N GLY A 259 -26.14 30.90 1.65
CA GLY A 259 -26.42 30.93 0.22
C GLY A 259 -27.67 31.73 -0.18
N ALA A 260 -28.64 31.89 0.73
CA ALA A 260 -29.88 32.64 0.50
C ALA A 260 -29.73 34.17 0.68
N ILE A 261 -28.58 34.63 1.18
CA ILE A 261 -28.26 36.07 1.40
C ILE A 261 -27.36 36.61 0.28
N ALA A 262 -27.13 35.83 -0.79
CA ALA A 262 -26.33 36.22 -1.97
C ALA A 262 -27.21 36.59 -3.17
#